data_AF-R5MY37-F1
#
_entry.id   AF-R5MY37-F1
#
_cell.length_a   1.000
_cell.length_b   1.000
_cell.length_c   1.000
_cell.angle_alpha   90.00
_cell.angle_beta   90.00
_cell.angle_gamma   90.00
#
_symmetry.space_group_name_H-M   'P 1'
#
loop_
_entity.id
_entity.type
_entity.pdbx_description
1 polymer ?
#
loop_
_entity_poly.entity_id
_entity_poly.type
_entity_poly.pdbx_seq_one_letter_code
_entity_poly.pdbx_strand_id
1 'polypeptide(L)'
;MTKELVCIVCPRSCRMTITSDGDELVVTGNTCKRGKEFAVSEMTDPRRTVCTTVRTAFPSVPVLPVRVSGPIPKNRIFDLMHEVNRITVSKRLGREEVVVPNILNLGVDLIATSNILKDEKKQP
;
A
#
# COMPACT_ATOMS: atom_id res chain seq x y z
N MET A 1 10.11 1.96 26.65
CA MET A 1 8.78 2.50 26.26
C MET A 1 7.82 1.34 26.03
N THR A 2 6.63 1.35 26.64
CA THR A 2 5.60 0.32 26.45
C THR A 2 4.51 0.79 25.49
N LYS A 3 4.10 -0.06 24.55
CA LYS A 3 3.06 0.21 23.56
C LYS A 3 2.12 -0.97 23.45
N GLU A 4 0.83 -0.71 23.34
CA GLU A 4 -0.18 -1.75 23.07
C GLU A 4 -0.48 -1.84 21.58
N LEU A 5 -0.65 -3.06 21.08
CA LEU A 5 -0.86 -3.34 19.66
C LEU A 5 -1.78 -4.55 19.48
N VAL A 6 -2.70 -4.48 18.53
CA VAL A 6 -3.57 -5.60 18.17
C VAL A 6 -3.05 -6.25 16.91
N CYS A 7 -2.82 -7.57 16.94
CA CYS A 7 -2.41 -8.32 15.78
C CYS A 7 -3.55 -8.40 14.76
N ILE A 8 -3.38 -7.80 13.58
CA ILE A 8 -4.38 -7.82 12.50
C ILE A 8 -4.15 -8.96 11.48
N VAL A 9 -3.12 -9.79 11.69
CA VAL A 9 -2.73 -10.84 10.72
C VAL A 9 -3.75 -11.98 10.65
N CYS A 10 -4.53 -12.21 11.70
CA CYS A 10 -5.48 -13.32 11.76
C CYS A 10 -6.72 -12.93 12.59
N PRO A 11 -7.87 -13.60 12.40
CA PRO A 11 -9.13 -13.22 13.03
C PRO A 11 -9.10 -13.29 14.57
N ARG A 12 -8.14 -14.01 15.16
CA ARG A 12 -7.96 -14.11 16.61
C ARG A 12 -7.68 -12.76 17.29
N SER A 13 -7.09 -11.81 16.56
CA SER A 13 -6.90 -10.43 17.05
C SER A 13 -6.21 -10.35 18.42
N CYS A 14 -5.08 -11.04 18.58
CA CYS A 14 -4.33 -11.05 19.84
C CYS A 14 -3.96 -9.62 20.27
N ARG A 15 -4.29 -9.24 21.51
CA ARG A 15 -3.81 -8.01 22.14
C ARG A 15 -2.40 -8.27 22.66
N MET A 16 -1.46 -7.48 22.19
CA MET A 16 -0.04 -7.64 22.47
C MET A 16 0.51 -6.37 23.10
N THR A 17 1.45 -6.53 24.01
CA THR A 17 2.19 -5.44 24.62
C THR A 17 3.63 -5.52 24.15
N ILE A 18 4.14 -4.41 23.63
CA ILE A 18 5.48 -4.29 23.11
C ILE A 18 6.26 -3.39 24.06
N THR A 19 7.32 -3.92 24.63
CA THR A 19 8.25 -3.17 25.48
C THR A 19 9.55 -3.00 24.72
N SER A 20 9.94 -1.74 24.51
CA SER A 20 11.28 -1.39 24.05
C SER A 20 12.16 -1.15 25.27
N ASP A 21 13.17 -2.01 25.40
CA ASP A 21 14.26 -1.91 26.38
C ASP A 21 15.58 -1.78 25.61
N GLY A 22 16.00 -0.54 25.36
CA GLY A 22 17.10 -0.25 24.43
C GLY A 22 16.78 -0.68 22.98
N ASP A 23 17.68 -1.46 22.39
CA ASP A 23 17.58 -1.97 21.01
C ASP A 23 16.70 -3.23 20.89
N GLU A 24 16.34 -3.88 22.01
CA GLU A 24 15.52 -5.08 21.97
C GLU A 24 14.02 -4.77 22.12
N LEU A 25 13.23 -5.34 21.20
CA LEU A 25 11.76 -5.30 21.22
C LEU A 25 11.21 -6.59 21.83
N VAL A 26 10.75 -6.51 23.07
CA VAL A 26 10.09 -7.62 23.76
C VAL A 26 8.59 -7.56 23.49
N VAL A 27 8.06 -8.56 22.79
CA VAL A 27 6.63 -8.70 22.48
C VAL A 27 6.00 -9.75 23.39
N THR A 28 4.96 -9.39 24.12
CA THR A 28 4.18 -10.29 24.98
C THR A 28 2.70 -10.29 24.56
N GLY A 29 1.98 -11.36 24.88
CA GLY A 29 0.56 -11.52 24.50
C GLY A 29 0.30 -12.11 23.10
N ASN A 30 1.34 -12.40 22.32
CA ASN A 30 1.21 -13.10 21.05
C ASN A 30 1.03 -14.62 21.27
N THR A 31 0.07 -15.24 20.57
CA THR A 31 -0.09 -16.71 20.63
C THR A 31 0.64 -17.44 19.49
N CYS A 32 1.22 -16.72 18.54
CA CYS A 32 1.94 -17.30 17.42
C CYS A 32 3.15 -16.44 17.01
N LYS A 33 4.07 -17.06 16.26
CA LYS A 33 5.28 -16.40 15.72
C LYS A 33 4.94 -15.24 14.78
N ARG A 34 3.94 -15.43 13.92
CA ARG A 34 3.42 -14.38 13.00
C ARG A 34 3.00 -13.09 13.73
N GLY A 35 2.42 -13.22 14.92
CA GLY A 35 2.03 -12.06 15.73
C GLY A 35 3.23 -11.28 16.24
N LYS A 36 4.30 -11.97 16.65
CA LYS A 36 5.57 -11.35 17.06
C LYS A 36 6.22 -10.64 15.86
N GLU A 37 6.31 -11.31 14.72
CA GLU A 37 6.86 -10.74 13.48
C GLU A 37 6.11 -9.47 13.04
N PHE A 38 4.77 -9.50 13.09
CA PHE A 38 3.94 -8.33 12.81
C PHE A 38 4.21 -7.19 13.78
N ALA A 39 4.25 -7.46 15.09
CA ALA A 39 4.53 -6.44 16.10
C ALA A 39 5.90 -5.78 15.91
N VAL A 40 6.93 -6.59 15.60
CA VAL A 40 8.27 -6.08 15.31
C VAL A 40 8.25 -5.24 14.03
N SER A 41 7.70 -5.74 12.93
CA SER A 41 7.62 -5.00 11.67
C SER A 41 6.85 -3.70 11.80
N GLU A 42 5.76 -3.68 12.55
CA GLU A 42 4.95 -2.47 12.75
C GLU A 42 5.66 -1.40 13.59
N MET A 43 6.59 -1.82 14.46
CA MET A 43 7.41 -0.92 15.27
C MET A 43 8.64 -0.41 14.54
N THR A 44 9.24 -1.21 13.66
CA THR A 44 10.49 -0.87 12.96
C THR A 44 10.25 -0.18 11.62
N ASP A 45 9.43 -0.77 10.75
CA ASP A 45 9.13 -0.26 9.40
C ASP A 45 7.69 -0.66 9.01
N PRO A 46 6.68 0.10 9.47
CA PRO A 46 5.28 -0.20 9.13
C PRO A 46 5.06 0.03 7.64
N ARG A 47 4.79 -1.05 6.90
CA ARG A 47 4.54 -0.99 5.46
C ARG A 47 3.08 -1.25 5.11
N ARG A 48 2.58 -0.62 4.05
CA ARG A 48 1.20 -0.76 3.56
C ARG A 48 1.14 -0.77 2.03
N THR A 49 0.22 -1.54 1.48
CA THR A 49 -0.14 -1.46 0.06
C THR A 49 -1.13 -0.32 -0.11
N VAL A 50 -0.77 0.69 -0.90
CA VAL A 50 -1.61 1.87 -1.16
C VAL A 50 -2.44 1.65 -2.42
N CYS A 51 -3.74 1.90 -2.30
CA CYS A 51 -4.67 2.01 -3.42
C CYS A 51 -5.09 3.47 -3.55
N THR A 52 -5.05 4.02 -4.75
CA THR A 52 -5.38 5.43 -5.03
C THR A 52 -5.92 5.58 -6.45
N THR A 53 -6.11 6.81 -6.91
CA THR A 53 -6.51 7.13 -8.29
C THR A 53 -5.50 8.07 -8.93
N VAL A 54 -5.35 7.96 -10.25
CA VAL A 54 -4.53 8.87 -11.06
C VAL A 54 -5.40 9.60 -12.06
N ARG A 55 -5.07 10.84 -12.38
CA ARG A 55 -5.79 11.61 -13.41
C ARG A 55 -5.57 10.97 -14.78
N THR A 56 -6.58 11.01 -15.63
CA THR A 56 -6.42 10.64 -17.04
C THR A 56 -6.70 11.83 -17.95
N ALA A 57 -6.23 11.73 -19.21
CA ALA A 57 -6.53 12.71 -20.25
C ALA A 57 -7.91 12.48 -20.93
N PHE A 58 -8.68 11.47 -20.50
CA PHE A 58 -9.94 11.07 -21.12
C PHE A 58 -11.13 11.68 -20.38
N PRO A 59 -11.97 12.51 -21.04
CA PRO A 59 -13.13 13.14 -20.39
C PRO A 59 -14.18 12.16 -19.86
N SER A 60 -14.34 11.02 -20.52
CA SER A 60 -15.25 9.92 -20.13
C SER A 60 -14.80 9.21 -18.85
N VAL A 61 -13.50 9.18 -18.57
CA VAL A 61 -12.90 8.48 -17.43
C VAL A 61 -11.85 9.40 -16.79
N PRO A 62 -12.26 10.46 -16.07
CA PRO A 62 -11.33 11.49 -15.60
C PRO A 62 -10.28 10.98 -14.60
N VAL A 63 -10.57 9.86 -13.93
CA VAL A 63 -9.65 9.20 -12.99
C VAL A 63 -9.61 7.69 -13.23
N LEU A 64 -8.41 7.12 -13.11
CA LEU A 64 -8.17 5.67 -13.21
C LEU A 64 -7.75 5.12 -11.84
N PRO A 65 -8.38 4.04 -11.36
CA PRO A 65 -7.95 3.39 -10.12
C PRO A 65 -6.61 2.67 -10.31
N VAL A 66 -5.70 2.91 -9.39
CA VAL A 66 -4.33 2.39 -9.38
C VAL A 66 -3.96 1.87 -8.00
N ARG A 67 -2.98 0.98 -7.94
CA ARG A 67 -2.38 0.51 -6.69
C ARG A 67 -0.88 0.36 -6.87
N VAL A 68 -0.14 0.37 -5.77
CA VAL A 68 1.25 -0.10 -5.80
C VAL A 68 1.31 -1.62 -5.94
N SER A 69 2.31 -2.13 -6.66
CA SER A 69 2.53 -3.56 -6.87
C SER A 69 2.87 -4.29 -5.56
N GLY A 70 3.53 -3.60 -4.61
CA GLY A 70 3.93 -4.12 -3.32
C GLY A 70 3.81 -3.10 -2.17
N PRO A 71 4.09 -3.52 -0.92
CA PRO A 71 3.93 -2.69 0.27
C PRO A 71 5.03 -1.63 0.40
N ILE A 72 4.64 -0.38 0.65
CA ILE A 72 5.56 0.76 0.85
C ILE A 72 5.61 1.22 2.31
N PRO A 73 6.73 1.81 2.77
CA PRO A 73 6.82 2.41 4.09
C PRO A 73 5.75 3.48 4.34
N LYS A 74 5.15 3.48 5.53
CA LYS A 74 4.03 4.37 5.89
C LYS A 74 4.39 5.85 5.76
N ASN A 75 5.62 6.22 6.08
CA ASN A 75 6.11 7.59 5.95
C ASN A 75 6.17 8.09 4.49
N ARG A 76 6.27 7.19 3.51
CA ARG A 76 6.32 7.52 2.06
C ARG A 76 4.95 7.57 1.39
N ILE A 77 3.87 7.29 2.12
CA ILE A 77 2.51 7.29 1.56
C ILE A 77 2.14 8.69 1.06
N PHE A 78 2.45 9.75 1.81
CA PHE A 78 2.13 11.11 1.41
C PHE A 78 2.96 11.56 0.19
N ASP A 79 4.24 11.21 0.14
CA ASP A 79 5.08 11.44 -1.04
C ASP A 79 4.49 10.79 -2.28
N LEU A 80 4.02 9.54 -2.15
CA LEU A 80 3.38 8.80 -3.24
C LEU A 80 2.14 9.54 -3.73
N MET A 81 1.29 10.01 -2.80
CA MET A 81 0.08 10.75 -3.17
C MET A 81 0.39 12.06 -3.90
N HIS A 82 1.44 12.78 -3.48
CA HIS A 82 1.88 13.99 -4.18
C HIS A 82 2.39 13.71 -5.59
N GLU A 83 3.15 12.63 -5.77
CA GLU A 83 3.66 12.21 -7.07
C GLU A 83 2.51 11.77 -8.00
N VAL A 84 1.61 10.91 -7.51
CA VAL A 84 0.44 10.43 -8.27
C VAL A 84 -0.45 11.59 -8.74
N ASN A 85 -0.64 12.61 -7.91
CA ASN A 85 -1.45 13.79 -8.29
C ASN A 85 -0.86 14.61 -9.45
N ARG A 86 0.45 14.51 -9.71
CA ARG A 86 1.12 15.19 -10.83
C ARG A 86 1.03 14.40 -12.12
N ILE A 87 0.79 13.10 -12.03
CA ILE A 87 0.75 12.20 -13.18
C ILE A 87 -0.61 12.31 -13.87
N THR A 88 -0.57 12.46 -15.20
CA THR A 88 -1.77 12.37 -16.05
C THR A 88 -1.58 11.26 -17.07
N VAL A 89 -2.44 10.24 -17.00
CA VAL A 89 -2.40 9.08 -17.90
C VAL A 89 -3.09 9.42 -19.21
N SER A 90 -2.32 9.47 -20.29
CA SER A 90 -2.80 9.67 -21.66
C SER A 90 -2.92 8.36 -22.46
N LYS A 91 -2.43 7.25 -21.92
CA LYS A 91 -2.51 5.92 -22.55
C LYS A 91 -3.72 5.15 -22.02
N ARG A 92 -4.36 4.37 -22.90
CA ARG A 92 -5.43 3.45 -22.52
C ARG A 92 -4.83 2.21 -21.84
N LEU A 93 -4.76 2.25 -20.51
CA LEU A 93 -4.20 1.17 -19.70
C LEU A 93 -5.24 0.15 -19.29
N GLY A 94 -4.82 -1.11 -19.21
CA GLY A 94 -5.61 -2.22 -18.66
C GLY A 94 -5.20 -2.57 -17.23
N ARG A 95 -5.93 -3.50 -16.63
CA ARG A 95 -5.60 -4.11 -15.35
C ARG A 95 -4.21 -4.74 -15.42
N GLU A 96 -3.45 -4.57 -14.34
CA GLU A 96 -2.06 -5.06 -14.17
C GLU A 96 -1.03 -4.35 -15.05
N GLU A 97 -1.42 -3.39 -15.90
CA GLU A 97 -0.46 -2.59 -16.63
C GLU A 97 0.19 -1.54 -15.75
N VAL A 98 1.49 -1.35 -15.97
CA VAL A 98 2.32 -0.38 -15.24
C VAL A 98 2.02 1.02 -15.78
N VAL A 99 1.60 1.90 -14.87
CA VAL A 99 1.45 3.34 -15.09
C VAL A 99 2.81 4.02 -14.94
N VAL A 100 3.51 3.75 -13.84
CA VAL A 100 4.85 4.26 -13.55
C VAL A 100 5.69 3.13 -12.93
N PRO A 101 6.80 2.72 -13.57
CA PRO A 101 7.71 1.75 -12.99
C PRO A 101 8.56 2.39 -11.89
N ASN A 102 8.91 1.60 -10.86
CA ASN A 102 9.80 2.00 -9.76
C ASN A 102 9.46 3.38 -9.16
N ILE A 103 8.20 3.58 -8.77
CA ILE A 103 7.75 4.88 -8.26
C ILE A 103 8.49 5.25 -6.97
N LEU A 104 8.96 6.50 -6.89
CA LEU A 104 9.76 7.04 -5.78
C LEU A 104 11.07 6.28 -5.48
N ASN A 105 11.59 5.49 -6.42
CA ASN A 105 12.76 4.60 -6.25
C ASN A 105 12.59 3.59 -5.11
N LEU A 106 11.34 3.15 -4.85
CA LEU A 106 11.02 2.21 -3.78
C LEU A 106 11.07 0.73 -4.21
N GLY A 107 11.37 0.45 -5.48
CA GLY A 107 11.32 -0.91 -6.04
C GLY A 107 9.90 -1.43 -6.23
N VAL A 108 8.90 -0.55 -6.25
CA VAL A 108 7.49 -0.89 -6.50
C VAL A 108 6.96 -0.10 -7.69
N ASP A 109 5.99 -0.68 -8.38
CA ASP A 109 5.37 -0.07 -9.55
C ASP A 109 3.99 0.46 -9.20
N LEU A 110 3.59 1.56 -9.84
CA LEU A 110 2.21 2.00 -9.85
C LEU A 110 1.48 1.31 -10.98
N ILE A 111 0.50 0.46 -10.66
CA ILE A 111 -0.23 -0.36 -11.63
C ILE A 111 -1.72 -0.03 -11.65
N ALA A 112 -2.33 -0.15 -12.83
CA ALA A 112 -3.77 0.03 -13.00
C ALA A 112 -4.54 -1.21 -12.52
N THR A 113 -5.72 -0.99 -11.93
CA THR A 113 -6.56 -2.08 -11.38
C THR A 113 -7.87 -2.27 -12.14
N SER A 114 -8.12 -1.48 -13.19
CA SER A 114 -9.34 -1.52 -13.99
C SER A 114 -9.03 -1.50 -15.49
N ASN A 115 -9.91 -2.10 -16.29
CA ASN A 115 -9.89 -2.09 -17.75
C ASN A 115 -10.73 -0.96 -18.36
N ILE A 116 -11.26 -0.05 -17.54
CA ILE A 116 -12.21 0.98 -17.96
C ILE A 116 -11.71 1.84 -19.14
N LEU A 117 -10.39 2.02 -19.30
CA LEU A 117 -9.82 2.76 -20.43
C LEU A 117 -9.71 1.93 -21.72
N LYS A 118 -9.69 0.60 -21.64
CA LYS A 118 -9.63 -0.31 -22.79
C LYS A 118 -11.02 -0.73 -23.28
N ASP A 119 -11.99 -0.83 -22.37
CA ASP A 119 -13.31 -1.39 -22.65
C ASP A 119 -14.31 -0.39 -23.28
N GLU A 120 -13.90 0.85 -23.60
CA GLU A 120 -14.77 1.86 -24.24
C GLU A 120 -15.36 1.45 -25.62
N LYS A 121 -14.92 0.32 -26.21
CA LYS A 121 -15.56 -0.25 -27.41
C LYS A 121 -16.71 -1.23 -27.12
N LYS A 122 -17.02 -1.49 -25.85
CA LYS A 122 -18.11 -2.40 -25.44
C LYS A 122 -18.95 -1.76 -24.35
N GLN A 123 -19.80 -0.82 -24.74
CA GLN A 123 -20.99 -0.54 -23.94
C GLN A 123 -22.20 -0.74 -24.86
N PRO A 124 -23.11 -1.67 -24.53
CA PRO A 124 -24.33 -1.92 -25.31
C PRO A 124 -25.31 -0.76 -25.23
#